data_AF-A0A947PW91-F1
#
_entry.id   AF-A0A947PW91-F1
#
_cell.length_a   1.000
_cell.length_b   1.000
_cell.length_c   1.000
_cell.angle_alpha   90.00
_cell.angle_beta   90.00
_cell.angle_gamma   90.00
#
_symmetry.space_group_name_H-M   'P 1'
#
loop_
_entity.id
_entity.type
_entity.pdbx_description
1 polymer ?
#
loop_
_entity_poly.entity_id
_entity_poly.type
_entity_poly.pdbx_seq_one_letter_code
_entity_poly.pdbx_strand_id
1 'polypeptide(L)'
;HEFSGGMRQRVAIAIAMLNQPELIICDEPTTALDVTIQGQILYRMQEICRTHGTALVWITHDLGVIAELADQVAVMYAGKIVESGPVAQVLDAPAHPYTRGLLDSLPGAIQPGERLRQISGMAPMLSNRPAGCAFAPRCNRALPQCATSEPGRTVVDGRTYRCFAPLVVLDPAA
;
A
#
# COMPACT_ATOMS: atom_id res chain seq x y z
N HIS A 1 -19.57 -25.72 13.29
CA HIS A 1 -18.86 -24.49 12.88
C HIS A 1 -19.74 -23.33 13.31
N GLU A 2 -19.55 -22.76 14.51
CA GLU A 2 -20.55 -21.85 15.13
C GLU A 2 -20.25 -20.35 14.98
N PHE A 3 -19.10 -19.98 14.41
CA PHE A 3 -18.72 -18.58 14.21
C PHE A 3 -18.51 -18.27 12.72
N SER A 4 -19.06 -17.15 12.26
CA SER A 4 -18.76 -16.61 10.93
C SER A 4 -17.31 -16.09 10.85
N GLY A 5 -16.78 -15.90 9.64
CA GLY A 5 -15.45 -15.31 9.42
C GLY A 5 -15.27 -13.99 10.20
N GLY A 6 -16.25 -13.09 10.10
CA GLY A 6 -16.25 -11.83 10.83
C GLY A 6 -16.39 -11.95 12.35
N MET A 7 -17.04 -12.99 12.88
CA MET A 7 -17.06 -13.23 14.32
C MET A 7 -15.68 -13.67 14.83
N ARG A 8 -15.02 -14.59 14.11
CA ARG A 8 -13.65 -15.02 14.46
C ARG A 8 -12.67 -13.86 14.43
N GLN A 9 -12.80 -12.97 13.44
CA GLN A 9 -11.95 -11.81 13.35
C GLN A 9 -12.17 -10.79 14.48
N ARG A 10 -13.43 -10.53 14.86
CA ARG A 10 -13.73 -9.66 16.02
C ARG A 10 -13.13 -10.21 17.31
N VAL A 11 -13.18 -11.53 17.50
CA VAL A 11 -12.52 -12.19 18.63
C VAL A 11 -11.00 -12.01 18.57
N ALA A 12 -10.37 -12.19 17.39
CA ALA A 12 -8.93 -11.99 17.23
C ALA A 12 -8.51 -10.53 17.52
N ILE A 13 -9.27 -9.55 17.03
CA ILE A 13 -9.07 -8.13 17.29
C ILE A 13 -9.18 -7.83 18.80
N ALA A 14 -10.19 -8.38 19.48
CA ALA A 14 -10.34 -8.22 20.92
C ALA A 14 -9.16 -8.83 21.69
N ILE A 15 -8.72 -10.03 21.32
CA ILE A 15 -7.55 -10.70 21.92
C ILE A 15 -6.29 -9.85 21.75
N ALA A 16 -6.07 -9.27 20.57
CA ALA A 16 -4.92 -8.41 20.30
C ALA A 16 -4.91 -7.16 21.20
N MET A 17 -6.08 -6.66 21.60
CA MET A 17 -6.20 -5.44 22.42
C MET A 17 -6.20 -5.70 23.93
N LEU A 18 -6.31 -6.94 24.41
CA LEU A 18 -6.49 -7.26 25.84
C LEU A 18 -5.40 -6.65 26.75
N ASN A 19 -4.17 -6.53 26.25
CA ASN A 19 -3.02 -6.06 27.03
C ASN A 19 -2.59 -4.62 26.70
N GLN A 20 -3.45 -3.81 26.06
CA GLN A 20 -3.12 -2.43 25.66
C GLN A 20 -1.74 -2.32 25.01
N PRO A 21 -1.48 -3.06 23.92
CA PRO A 21 -0.16 -3.11 23.33
C PRO A 21 0.24 -1.73 22.79
N GLU A 22 1.55 -1.47 22.76
CA GLU A 22 2.08 -0.26 22.12
C GLU A 22 1.97 -0.34 20.59
N LEU A 23 1.88 -1.55 20.01
CA LEU A 23 1.82 -1.79 18.57
C LEU A 23 0.94 -3.00 18.24
N ILE A 24 0.08 -2.84 17.23
CA ILE A 24 -0.65 -3.94 16.58
C ILE A 24 -0.27 -3.98 15.09
N ILE A 25 -0.01 -5.19 14.59
CA ILE A 25 0.21 -5.46 13.17
C ILE A 25 -0.97 -6.29 12.65
N CYS A 26 -1.67 -5.75 11.65
CA CYS A 26 -2.81 -6.38 11.03
C CYS A 26 -2.45 -6.85 9.63
N ASP A 27 -2.32 -8.17 9.46
CA ASP A 27 -2.02 -8.79 8.17
C ASP A 27 -3.31 -9.23 7.46
N GLU A 28 -3.64 -8.54 6.37
CA GLU A 28 -4.83 -8.73 5.54
C GLU A 28 -6.11 -8.96 6.37
N PRO A 29 -6.42 -8.05 7.33
CA PRO A 29 -7.48 -8.29 8.29
C PRO A 29 -8.84 -8.40 7.58
N THR A 30 -9.07 -7.74 6.46
CA THR A 30 -10.39 -7.64 5.81
C THR A 30 -10.83 -8.87 5.03
N THR A 31 -9.93 -9.82 4.75
CA THR A 31 -10.17 -10.95 3.82
C THR A 31 -11.38 -11.83 4.14
N ALA A 32 -11.85 -11.86 5.39
CA ALA A 32 -12.97 -12.69 5.84
C ALA A 32 -14.27 -11.92 6.13
N LEU A 33 -14.35 -10.64 5.75
CA LEU A 33 -15.48 -9.74 6.03
C LEU A 33 -16.16 -9.25 4.75
N ASP A 34 -17.47 -9.03 4.83
CA ASP A 34 -18.23 -8.31 3.81
C ASP A 34 -17.76 -6.85 3.72
N VAL A 35 -17.66 -6.30 2.51
CA VAL A 35 -17.11 -4.94 2.23
C VAL A 35 -17.78 -3.86 3.08
N THR A 36 -19.09 -4.00 3.33
CA THR A 36 -19.86 -3.03 4.14
C THR A 36 -19.53 -3.11 5.64
N ILE A 37 -19.17 -4.30 6.13
CA ILE A 37 -18.82 -4.54 7.55
C ILE A 37 -17.33 -4.29 7.82
N GLN A 38 -16.47 -4.48 6.81
CA GLN A 38 -15.02 -4.21 6.88
C GLN A 38 -14.75 -2.81 7.43
N GLY A 39 -15.31 -1.78 6.79
CA GLY A 39 -15.05 -0.39 7.16
C GLY A 39 -15.44 -0.08 8.62
N GLN A 40 -16.59 -0.55 9.08
CA GLN A 40 -17.06 -0.29 10.44
C GLN A 40 -16.16 -0.92 11.51
N ILE A 41 -15.69 -2.15 11.31
CA ILE A 41 -14.84 -2.84 12.29
C ILE A 41 -13.46 -2.19 12.34
N LEU A 42 -12.87 -1.89 11.18
CA LEU A 42 -11.55 -1.27 11.12
C LEU A 42 -11.54 0.14 11.70
N TYR A 43 -12.56 0.94 11.38
CA TYR A 43 -12.70 2.29 11.94
C TYR A 43 -12.81 2.26 13.46
N ARG A 44 -13.64 1.36 14.02
CA ARG A 44 -13.76 1.21 15.48
C ARG A 44 -12.46 0.73 16.11
N MET A 45 -11.77 -0.21 15.47
CA MET A 45 -10.45 -0.66 15.94
C MET A 45 -9.45 0.50 15.99
N GLN A 46 -9.41 1.33 14.95
CA GLN A 46 -8.54 2.51 14.91
C GLN A 46 -8.89 3.52 16.01
N GLU A 47 -10.17 3.79 16.25
CA GLU A 47 -10.63 4.69 17.32
C GLU A 47 -10.18 4.21 18.70
N ILE A 48 -10.31 2.90 18.97
CA ILE A 48 -9.82 2.29 20.21
C ILE A 48 -8.30 2.43 20.32
N CYS A 49 -7.56 2.07 19.27
CA CYS A 49 -6.10 2.18 19.26
C CYS A 49 -5.64 3.63 19.51
N ARG A 50 -6.27 4.62 18.88
CA ARG A 50 -6.00 6.05 19.11
C ARG A 50 -6.23 6.46 20.55
N THR A 51 -7.30 5.98 21.17
CA THR A 51 -7.64 6.30 22.57
C THR A 51 -6.62 5.72 23.55
N HIS A 52 -6.05 4.55 23.24
CA HIS A 52 -5.05 3.89 24.08
C HIS A 52 -3.60 4.25 23.73
N GLY A 53 -3.36 5.07 22.70
CA GLY A 53 -2.01 5.39 22.23
C GLY A 53 -1.30 4.22 21.54
N THR A 54 -2.05 3.22 21.06
CA THR A 54 -1.54 2.06 20.35
C THR A 54 -1.23 2.41 18.89
N ALA A 55 0.01 2.16 18.46
CA ALA A 55 0.38 2.24 17.05
C ALA A 55 -0.22 1.08 16.25
N LEU A 56 -0.54 1.34 14.98
CA LEU A 56 -1.22 0.38 14.12
C LEU A 56 -0.55 0.29 12.76
N VAL A 57 -0.17 -0.92 12.36
CA VAL A 57 0.39 -1.22 11.03
C VAL A 57 -0.59 -2.11 10.29
N TRP A 58 -1.14 -1.57 9.19
CA TRP A 58 -1.99 -2.30 8.27
C TRP A 58 -1.16 -2.86 7.12
N ILE A 59 -1.29 -4.16 6.86
CA ILE A 59 -0.78 -4.81 5.66
C ILE A 59 -2.01 -5.20 4.85
N THR A 60 -2.21 -4.52 3.72
CA THR A 60 -3.29 -4.86 2.81
C THR A 60 -2.97 -4.47 1.38
N HIS A 61 -3.61 -5.16 0.44
CA HIS A 61 -3.63 -4.80 -0.98
C HIS A 61 -4.77 -3.84 -1.36
N ASP A 62 -5.67 -3.49 -0.42
CA ASP A 62 -6.78 -2.58 -0.68
C ASP A 62 -6.38 -1.12 -0.43
N LEU A 63 -6.13 -0.39 -1.51
CA LEU A 63 -5.79 1.04 -1.43
C LEU A 63 -6.96 1.93 -0.98
N GLY A 64 -8.21 1.50 -1.14
CA GLY A 64 -9.38 2.24 -0.66
C GLY A 64 -9.40 2.27 0.86
N VAL A 65 -9.17 1.12 1.49
CA VAL A 65 -9.04 1.01 2.95
C VAL A 65 -7.88 1.87 3.47
N ILE A 66 -6.72 1.85 2.78
CA ILE A 66 -5.57 2.67 3.15
C ILE A 66 -5.87 4.17 3.04
N ALA A 67 -6.59 4.59 1.99
CA ALA A 67 -6.94 6.00 1.77
C ALA A 67 -7.81 6.57 2.90
N GLU A 68 -8.66 5.74 3.52
CA GLU A 68 -9.55 6.17 4.60
C GLU A 68 -8.92 6.08 5.99
N LEU A 69 -8.06 5.07 6.24
CA LEU A 69 -7.65 4.72 7.60
C LEU A 69 -6.20 5.07 7.94
N ALA A 70 -5.30 5.19 6.98
CA ALA A 70 -3.87 5.32 7.30
C ALA A 70 -3.39 6.77 7.30
N ASP A 71 -2.50 7.12 8.23
CA ASP A 71 -1.80 8.42 8.23
C ASP A 71 -0.61 8.42 7.24
N GLN A 72 0.06 7.27 7.12
CA GLN A 72 1.23 7.03 6.28
C GLN A 72 1.05 5.73 5.49
N VAL A 73 1.62 5.65 4.30
CA VAL A 73 1.61 4.46 3.45
C VAL A 73 3.03 4.08 3.02
N ALA A 74 3.29 2.78 2.88
CA ALA A 74 4.47 2.24 2.23
C ALA A 74 4.04 1.25 1.16
N VAL A 75 4.33 1.57 -0.10
CA VAL A 75 4.02 0.76 -1.27
C VAL A 75 5.19 -0.17 -1.54
N MET A 76 4.93 -1.48 -1.55
CA MET A 76 5.95 -2.50 -1.76
C MET A 76 5.79 -3.18 -3.13
N TYR A 77 6.91 -3.40 -3.81
CA TYR A 77 6.97 -4.22 -5.02
C TYR A 77 8.14 -5.20 -4.94
N ALA A 78 7.87 -6.47 -5.24
CA ALA A 78 8.87 -7.54 -5.26
C ALA A 78 9.78 -7.55 -4.01
N GLY A 79 9.20 -7.33 -2.82
CA GLY A 79 9.92 -7.34 -1.53
C GLY A 79 10.68 -6.06 -1.20
N LYS A 80 10.39 -4.92 -1.86
CA LYS A 80 11.00 -3.63 -1.55
C LYS A 80 9.97 -2.52 -1.46
N ILE A 81 10.12 -1.64 -0.47
CA ILE A 81 9.39 -0.38 -0.42
C ILE A 81 9.90 0.50 -1.57
N VAL A 82 9.04 0.72 -2.56
CA VAL A 82 9.33 1.53 -3.74
C VAL A 82 8.89 2.98 -3.56
N GLU A 83 7.93 3.22 -2.67
CA GLU A 83 7.43 4.54 -2.33
C GLU A 83 6.81 4.53 -0.92
N SER A 84 6.99 5.59 -0.14
CA SER A 84 6.39 5.75 1.18
C SER A 84 6.22 7.22 1.57
N GLY A 85 5.24 7.54 2.41
CA GLY A 85 5.03 8.90 2.91
C GLY A 85 3.59 9.13 3.36
N PRO A 86 3.20 10.40 3.59
CA PRO A 86 1.82 10.74 3.92
C PRO A 86 0.87 10.21 2.85
N VAL A 87 -0.26 9.61 3.28
CA VAL A 87 -1.22 8.99 2.37
C VAL A 87 -1.66 9.94 1.26
N ALA A 88 -2.05 11.16 1.60
CA ALA A 88 -2.44 12.18 0.63
C ALA A 88 -1.36 12.41 -0.45
N GLN A 89 -0.09 12.58 -0.05
CA GLN A 89 0.99 12.81 -1.02
C GLN A 89 1.24 11.61 -1.94
N VAL A 90 1.19 10.39 -1.40
CA VAL A 90 1.50 9.17 -2.16
C VAL A 90 0.33 8.75 -3.06
N LEU A 91 -0.91 8.89 -2.59
CA LEU A 91 -2.09 8.47 -3.35
C LEU A 91 -2.56 9.54 -4.36
N ASP A 92 -2.45 10.84 -4.04
CA ASP A 92 -2.90 11.90 -4.96
C ASP A 92 -1.86 12.18 -6.05
N ALA A 93 -0.57 12.15 -5.69
CA ALA A 93 0.54 12.50 -6.57
C ALA A 93 1.69 11.47 -6.52
N PRO A 94 1.43 10.19 -6.88
CA PRO A 94 2.43 9.11 -6.80
C PRO A 94 3.68 9.43 -7.61
N ALA A 95 4.86 9.25 -7.02
CA ALA A 95 6.15 9.41 -7.69
C ALA A 95 6.56 8.15 -8.46
N HIS A 96 6.29 6.97 -7.92
CA HIS A 96 6.75 5.72 -8.53
C HIS A 96 5.72 5.20 -9.57
N PRO A 97 6.15 4.83 -10.79
CA PRO A 97 5.23 4.35 -11.84
C PRO A 97 4.38 3.13 -11.43
N TYR A 98 4.90 2.27 -10.57
CA TYR A 98 4.12 1.17 -9.98
C TYR A 98 2.96 1.67 -9.11
N THR A 99 3.18 2.62 -8.21
CA THR A 99 2.13 3.20 -7.36
C THR A 99 1.03 3.82 -8.20
N ARG A 100 1.41 4.56 -9.26
CA ARG A 100 0.45 5.10 -10.23
C ARG A 100 -0.34 3.98 -10.93
N GLY A 101 0.35 2.92 -11.35
CA GLY A 101 -0.31 1.77 -11.96
C GLY A 101 -1.33 1.09 -11.03
N LEU A 102 -1.07 1.02 -9.72
CA LEU A 102 -2.03 0.48 -8.75
C LEU A 102 -3.28 1.37 -8.66
N LEU A 103 -3.09 2.68 -8.55
CA LEU A 103 -4.18 3.65 -8.49
C LEU A 103 -5.02 3.66 -9.76
N ASP A 104 -4.37 3.62 -10.93
CA ASP A 104 -5.05 3.54 -12.23
C ASP A 104 -5.86 2.24 -12.38
N SER A 105 -5.55 1.20 -11.60
CA SER A 105 -6.26 -0.09 -11.62
C SER A 105 -7.48 -0.11 -10.68
N LEU A 106 -7.73 0.95 -9.90
CA LEU A 106 -8.87 1.03 -8.99
C LEU A 106 -10.18 1.29 -9.74
N PRO A 107 -11.31 0.66 -9.34
CA PRO A 107 -12.61 0.86 -9.99
C PRO A 107 -13.08 2.31 -10.02
N GLY A 108 -12.79 3.09 -8.96
CA GLY A 108 -13.18 4.50 -8.86
C GLY A 108 -12.46 5.43 -9.83
N ALA A 109 -11.39 4.97 -10.49
CA ALA A 109 -10.63 5.78 -11.45
C ALA A 109 -11.21 5.75 -12.88
N ILE A 110 -12.27 4.96 -13.13
CA ILE A 110 -12.73 4.59 -14.48
C ILE A 110 -14.26 4.73 -14.57
N GLN A 111 -14.79 5.15 -15.72
CA GLN A 111 -16.23 5.32 -15.90
C GLN A 111 -16.95 3.97 -15.95
N PRO A 112 -18.22 3.87 -15.47
CA PRO A 112 -19.00 2.66 -15.58
C PRO A 112 -19.10 2.17 -17.04
N GLY A 113 -18.64 0.94 -17.29
CA GLY A 113 -18.63 0.33 -18.62
C GLY A 113 -17.29 0.39 -19.35
N GLU A 114 -16.31 1.17 -18.86
CA GLU A 114 -14.95 1.14 -19.37
C GLU A 114 -14.13 -0.02 -18.75
N ARG A 115 -13.12 -0.50 -19.50
CA ARG A 115 -12.23 -1.56 -19.01
C ARG A 115 -11.27 -1.01 -17.97
N LEU A 116 -11.10 -1.78 -16.88
CA LEU A 116 -10.07 -1.49 -15.89
C LEU A 116 -8.69 -1.44 -16.52
N ARG A 117 -7.91 -0.40 -16.21
CA ARG A 117 -6.50 -0.35 -16.58
C ARG A 117 -5.78 -1.38 -15.73
N GLN A 118 -4.85 -2.11 -16.34
CA GLN A 118 -4.06 -3.12 -15.66
C GLN A 118 -2.58 -2.87 -15.91
N ILE A 119 -1.76 -3.09 -14.89
CA ILE A 119 -0.32 -3.08 -15.04
C ILE A 119 0.09 -4.29 -15.89
N SER A 120 0.56 -4.05 -17.10
CA SER A 120 0.93 -5.11 -18.05
C SER A 120 2.01 -6.06 -17.50
N GLY A 121 1.95 -7.32 -17.94
CA GLY A 121 2.90 -8.37 -17.54
C GLY A 121 2.69 -8.90 -16.12
N MET A 122 3.48 -9.92 -15.76
CA MET A 122 3.42 -10.59 -14.45
C MET A 122 4.48 -10.03 -13.50
N ALA A 123 4.18 -9.98 -12.21
CA ALA A 123 5.20 -9.67 -11.20
C ALA A 123 6.31 -10.74 -11.23
N PRO A 124 7.58 -10.35 -11.04
CA PRO A 124 8.68 -11.30 -11.01
C PRO A 124 8.55 -12.21 -9.77
N MET A 125 8.99 -13.46 -9.91
CA MET A 125 9.20 -14.32 -8.76
C MET A 125 10.33 -13.76 -7.89
N LEU A 126 10.17 -13.80 -6.56
CA LEU A 126 11.19 -13.31 -5.64
C LEU A 126 12.51 -14.09 -5.76
N SER A 127 12.45 -15.38 -6.14
CA SER A 127 13.61 -16.24 -6.41
C SER A 127 14.36 -15.88 -7.68
N ASN A 128 13.73 -15.17 -8.62
CA ASN A 128 14.31 -14.75 -9.89
C ASN A 128 14.03 -13.26 -10.15
N ARG A 129 14.45 -12.42 -9.20
CA ARG A 129 14.29 -10.97 -9.31
C ARG A 129 15.21 -10.44 -10.43
N PRO A 130 14.72 -9.58 -11.33
CA PRO A 130 15.55 -8.91 -12.33
C PRO A 130 16.70 -8.14 -11.69
N ALA A 131 17.82 -8.03 -12.41
CA ALA A 131 18.88 -7.09 -12.06
C ALA A 131 18.34 -5.65 -12.09
N GLY A 132 18.83 -4.82 -11.18
CA GLY A 132 18.40 -3.43 -11.05
C GLY A 132 16.96 -3.26 -10.52
N CYS A 133 16.19 -2.36 -11.13
CA CYS A 133 14.81 -2.10 -10.74
C CYS A 133 13.91 -3.28 -11.11
N ALA A 134 13.37 -3.98 -10.10
CA ALA A 134 12.48 -5.12 -10.30
C ALA A 134 11.22 -4.80 -11.12
N PHE A 135 10.78 -3.53 -11.13
CA PHE A 135 9.62 -3.09 -11.90
C PHE A 135 9.95 -2.72 -13.36
N ALA A 136 11.23 -2.63 -13.73
CA ALA A 136 11.66 -2.20 -15.07
C ALA A 136 10.98 -2.96 -16.23
N PRO A 137 10.79 -4.29 -16.19
CA PRO A 137 10.14 -5.02 -17.29
C PRO A 137 8.67 -4.64 -17.53
N ARG A 138 8.02 -3.99 -16.55
CA ARG A 138 6.60 -3.58 -16.59
C ARG A 138 6.43 -2.07 -16.56
N CYS A 139 7.54 -1.33 -16.49
CA CYS A 139 7.53 0.12 -16.33
C CYS A 139 7.54 0.80 -17.71
N ASN A 140 6.51 1.60 -17.99
CA ASN A 140 6.43 2.42 -19.21
C ASN A 140 7.43 3.58 -19.24
N ARG A 141 8.18 3.81 -18.16
CA ARG A 141 9.22 4.84 -18.01
C ARG A 141 10.60 4.24 -17.74
N ALA A 142 10.81 2.96 -18.04
CA ALA A 142 12.09 2.31 -17.81
C ALA A 142 13.21 2.99 -18.62
N LEU A 143 14.27 3.40 -17.93
CA LEU A 143 15.52 3.85 -18.54
C LEU A 143 16.48 2.66 -18.69
N PRO A 144 17.47 2.71 -19.59
CA PRO A 144 18.47 1.64 -19.72
C PRO A 144 19.15 1.26 -18.39
N GLN A 145 19.45 2.24 -17.54
CA GLN A 145 20.04 2.03 -16.22
C GLN A 145 19.14 1.24 -15.25
N CYS A 146 17.81 1.23 -15.46
CA CYS A 146 16.89 0.46 -14.62
C CYS A 146 17.10 -1.05 -14.75
N ALA A 147 17.68 -1.53 -15.85
CA ALA A 147 17.93 -2.95 -16.08
C ALA A 147 19.21 -3.48 -15.39
N THR A 148 20.11 -2.58 -15.00
CA THR A 148 21.44 -2.94 -14.49
C THR A 148 21.72 -2.41 -13.09
N SER A 149 21.00 -1.38 -12.64
CA SER A 149 21.22 -0.73 -11.34
C SER A 149 19.92 -0.55 -10.58
N GLU A 150 20.01 -0.64 -9.25
CA GLU A 150 18.88 -0.37 -8.38
C GLU A 150 18.77 1.13 -8.10
N PRO A 151 17.58 1.73 -8.22
CA PRO A 151 17.41 3.13 -7.84
C PRO A 151 17.65 3.32 -6.34
N GLY A 152 18.48 4.31 -6.02
CA GLY A 152 18.70 4.79 -4.66
C GLY A 152 17.41 5.28 -4.01
N ARG A 153 17.44 5.47 -2.69
CA ARG A 153 16.33 6.08 -1.95
C ARG A 153 16.45 7.59 -2.08
N THR A 154 15.42 8.22 -2.64
CA THR A 154 15.24 9.67 -2.69
C THR A 154 14.26 10.08 -1.58
N VAL A 155 14.51 11.20 -0.91
CA VAL A 155 13.66 11.75 0.16
C VAL A 155 13.32 13.19 -0.19
N VAL A 156 12.03 13.53 -0.22
CA VAL A 156 11.53 14.90 -0.46
C VAL A 156 10.26 15.10 0.37
N ASP A 157 10.17 16.16 1.16
CA ASP A 157 8.99 16.53 1.97
C ASP A 157 8.38 15.41 2.83
N GLY A 158 9.24 14.58 3.43
CA GLY A 158 8.81 13.42 4.24
C GLY A 158 8.34 12.21 3.42
N ARG A 159 8.27 12.32 2.10
CA ARG A 159 8.06 11.20 1.17
C ARG A 159 9.39 10.60 0.76
N THR A 160 9.41 9.28 0.55
CA THR A 160 10.57 8.58 0.00
C THR A 160 10.17 7.68 -1.17
N TYR A 161 11.02 7.60 -2.19
CA TYR A 161 10.78 6.72 -3.34
C TYR A 161 12.10 6.20 -3.93
N ARG A 162 12.01 5.13 -4.73
CA ARG A 162 13.14 4.49 -5.41
C ARG A 162 12.87 4.43 -6.91
N CYS A 163 13.17 5.52 -7.63
CA CYS A 163 12.93 5.59 -9.07
C CYS A 163 13.97 6.48 -9.75
N PHE A 164 14.51 6.04 -10.89
CA PHE A 164 15.37 6.88 -11.74
C PHE A 164 14.59 7.88 -12.62
N ALA A 165 13.31 7.60 -12.90
CA ALA A 165 12.45 8.43 -13.75
C ALA A 165 11.07 8.64 -13.08
N PRO A 166 11.02 9.33 -11.92
CA PRO A 166 9.78 9.54 -11.18
C PRO A 166 8.74 10.30 -12.02
N LEU A 167 7.47 10.17 -11.65
CA LEU A 167 6.36 10.88 -12.26
C LEU A 167 6.28 12.33 -11.79
N VAL A 168 6.61 12.55 -10.52
CA VAL A 168 6.71 13.88 -9.93
C VAL A 168 8.19 14.22 -9.81
N VAL A 169 8.62 15.28 -10.50
CA VAL A 169 9.92 15.91 -10.24
C VAL A 169 9.68 16.88 -9.09
N LEU A 170 9.83 16.41 -7.85
CA LEU A 170 9.92 17.33 -6.72
C LEU A 170 11.37 17.80 -6.61
N ASP A 171 11.56 19.10 -6.46
CA ASP A 171 12.89 19.66 -6.23
C ASP A 171 13.33 19.32 -4.80
N PRO A 172 14.41 18.55 -4.60
CA PRO A 172 14.91 18.26 -3.27
C PRO A 172 15.52 19.49 -2.56
N ALA A 173 15.60 20.65 -3.22
CA ALA A 173 16.19 21.89 -2.70
C ALA A 173 15.17 22.97 -2.28
N ALA A 174 13.86 22.68 -2.26
CA ALA A 174 12.83 23.62 -1.81
C ALA A 174 12.67 23.64 -0.27
#